data_AF-A0A7X3WN93-F1
#
_entry.id   AF-A0A7X3WN93-F1
#
_cell.length_a   1.000
_cell.length_b   1.000
_cell.length_c   1.000
_cell.angle_alpha   90.00
_cell.angle_beta   90.00
_cell.angle_gamma   90.00
#
_symmetry.space_group_name_H-M   'P 1'
#
loop_
_entity.id
_entity.type
_entity.pdbx_description
1 polymer ?
#
loop_
_entity_poly.entity_id
_entity_poly.type
_entity_poly.pdbx_seq_one_letter_code
_entity_poly.pdbx_strand_id
1 'polypeptide(L)'
;GKVVDCVSKINTGGKYDSAAFQNSVVLNVVGTNPVNAHSSYFKVQSFREGETKLAAFEQGAITHDAKIEKSDQRNGTRIIFEPDGEVFKNFHFIPGYLENLMWNYAYLNSGLTIILNGKKYHSENGLKDLLGRKTNEESLRYPIIHLRGDDIEAALTHANQYGEEYYSFVNGQYTTQGGTHLAALREAVVKTTREFYNKNFDAADVRSAIVGAIAVRVQEPVFESQTKTKLGSQNVGPDGPTMRTFVNDFLKTHLDNYLHRNAETASLLLKRIQQSERERKEIAGIKKLANERAKKANLHNKKLRDCRIHFNDKKDKEELKDETMVFITEGDSASGSITKSRDVQTQAVFSLRGKPFNCFGHTKKVVYENEEFNLLQHALNIEEGLEGLRYRKIVIATDADVDGMHIRLLLLTYFLQFFPELVRNNHIFILETPLFRVRNKKETRYCYSEDEKQKAVAALGHKPEITRFKGLGEISPDEFAGFIGEAIRLEPVILQKETKIQDLLAFYMGKNTPDRQQFIIDKLRVEKDPAEQAMP
;
A
#
# COMPACT_ATOMS: atom_id res chain seq x y z
N GLY A 1 -17.33 -11.08 -33.87
CA GLY A 1 -16.73 -12.39 -34.20
C GLY A 1 -16.16 -13.13 -33.01
N LYS A 2 -15.02 -12.69 -32.46
CA LYS A 2 -14.22 -13.46 -31.46
C LYS A 2 -14.53 -13.17 -29.98
N VAL A 3 -15.76 -12.77 -29.63
CA VAL A 3 -16.09 -12.33 -28.25
C VAL A 3 -15.86 -13.45 -27.22
N VAL A 4 -16.32 -14.67 -27.54
CA VAL A 4 -16.12 -15.86 -26.69
C VAL A 4 -14.63 -16.17 -26.53
N ASP A 5 -13.91 -16.25 -27.66
CA ASP A 5 -12.49 -16.61 -27.65
C ASP A 5 -11.63 -15.66 -26.80
N CYS A 6 -11.93 -14.35 -26.81
CA CYS A 6 -11.20 -13.35 -26.02
C CYS A 6 -11.30 -13.52 -24.50
N VAL A 7 -12.29 -14.29 -24.00
CA VAL A 7 -12.52 -14.50 -22.57
C VAL A 7 -12.42 -15.96 -22.13
N SER A 8 -12.28 -16.90 -23.07
CA SER A 8 -12.19 -18.34 -22.79
C SER A 8 -10.91 -19.00 -23.29
N LYS A 9 -10.20 -18.41 -24.25
CA LYS A 9 -8.95 -18.97 -24.81
C LYS A 9 -7.74 -18.17 -24.35
N ILE A 10 -6.77 -18.87 -23.77
CA ILE A 10 -5.48 -18.30 -23.36
C ILE A 10 -4.74 -17.79 -24.60
N ASN A 11 -4.01 -16.69 -24.46
CA ASN A 11 -3.22 -16.04 -25.50
C ASN A 11 -4.04 -15.57 -26.72
N THR A 12 -5.33 -15.29 -26.55
CA THR A 12 -6.20 -14.85 -27.63
C THR A 12 -6.53 -13.37 -27.53
N GLY A 13 -5.88 -12.55 -28.38
CA GLY A 13 -6.22 -11.13 -28.54
C GLY A 13 -5.26 -10.39 -29.47
N GLY A 14 -5.69 -9.21 -29.96
CA GLY A 14 -4.96 -8.43 -30.98
C GLY A 14 -3.71 -7.70 -30.49
N LYS A 15 -3.20 -8.03 -29.29
CA LYS A 15 -2.06 -7.35 -28.66
C LYS A 15 -0.71 -7.77 -29.24
N TYR A 16 -0.66 -8.86 -30.00
CA TYR A 16 0.58 -9.39 -30.58
C TYR A 16 0.98 -8.74 -31.93
N ASP A 17 0.04 -8.12 -32.66
CA ASP A 17 0.24 -7.82 -34.11
C ASP A 17 -0.03 -6.36 -34.53
N SER A 18 -0.17 -5.40 -33.60
CA SER A 18 -0.41 -4.01 -34.03
C SER A 18 0.40 -2.97 -33.28
N ALA A 19 0.88 -1.97 -34.02
CA ALA A 19 1.48 -0.74 -33.50
C ALA A 19 0.58 -0.04 -32.45
N ALA A 20 -0.74 -0.26 -32.50
CA ALA A 20 -1.72 0.28 -31.56
C ALA A 20 -1.64 -0.32 -30.14
N PHE A 21 -0.95 -1.45 -29.93
CA PHE A 21 -0.85 -2.12 -28.62
C PHE A 21 0.58 -2.28 -28.07
N GLN A 22 1.59 -1.71 -28.76
CA GLN A 22 3.01 -1.84 -28.39
C GLN A 22 3.33 -1.41 -26.94
N ASN A 23 2.58 -0.45 -26.40
CA ASN A 23 2.81 0.14 -25.08
C ASN A 23 1.78 -0.31 -24.02
N SER A 24 1.17 -1.49 -24.19
CA SER A 24 0.21 -2.02 -23.22
C SER A 24 0.88 -2.84 -22.10
N VAL A 25 0.32 -2.85 -20.88
CA VAL A 25 0.88 -3.59 -19.70
C VAL A 25 0.88 -5.11 -19.89
N VAL A 26 0.03 -5.62 -20.78
CA VAL A 26 -0.37 -7.02 -20.81
C VAL A 26 0.15 -7.67 -22.09
N LEU A 27 1.35 -8.25 -22.00
CA LEU A 27 1.93 -9.11 -23.04
C LEU A 27 1.30 -10.52 -23.04
N ASN A 28 0.96 -11.03 -21.86
CA ASN A 28 0.30 -12.32 -21.71
C ASN A 28 -1.21 -12.08 -21.85
N VAL A 29 -1.80 -12.41 -23.00
CA VAL A 29 -3.25 -12.24 -23.26
C VAL A 29 -4.04 -13.32 -22.53
N VAL A 30 -3.99 -13.23 -21.20
CA VAL A 30 -4.65 -14.16 -20.27
C VAL A 30 -5.60 -13.39 -19.37
N GLY A 31 -5.49 -12.06 -19.22
CA GLY A 31 -6.10 -11.29 -18.12
C GLY A 31 -7.59 -11.53 -17.85
N THR A 32 -8.45 -11.63 -18.86
CA THR A 32 -9.89 -11.86 -18.68
C THR A 32 -10.25 -13.33 -18.41
N ASN A 33 -9.37 -14.27 -18.72
CA ASN A 33 -9.67 -15.69 -18.65
C ASN A 33 -9.68 -16.24 -17.20
N PRO A 34 -8.72 -15.90 -16.31
CA PRO A 34 -8.81 -16.24 -14.89
C PRO A 34 -10.02 -15.59 -14.22
N VAL A 35 -10.41 -14.37 -14.63
CA VAL A 35 -11.62 -13.74 -14.11
C VAL A 35 -12.83 -14.58 -14.48
N ASN A 36 -12.96 -14.99 -15.74
CA ASN A 36 -14.02 -15.89 -16.18
C ASN A 36 -13.99 -17.25 -15.45
N ALA A 37 -12.80 -17.86 -15.32
CA ALA A 37 -12.61 -19.17 -14.69
C ALA A 37 -12.94 -19.18 -13.18
N HIS A 38 -12.72 -18.07 -12.48
CA HIS A 38 -12.95 -17.94 -11.04
C HIS A 38 -14.19 -17.10 -10.70
N SER A 39 -15.17 -17.07 -11.60
CA SER A 39 -16.47 -16.42 -11.37
C SER A 39 -17.59 -17.45 -11.34
N SER A 40 -18.50 -17.34 -10.37
CA SER A 40 -19.75 -18.10 -10.36
C SER A 40 -20.66 -17.69 -11.52
N TYR A 41 -20.59 -16.42 -11.93
CA TYR A 41 -21.26 -15.89 -13.10
C TYR A 41 -20.34 -14.91 -13.83
N PHE A 42 -20.18 -15.05 -15.14
CA PHE A 42 -19.44 -14.12 -15.98
C PHE A 42 -20.20 -13.85 -17.28
N LYS A 43 -20.37 -12.58 -17.64
CA LYS A 43 -21.02 -12.15 -18.88
C LYS A 43 -20.15 -11.14 -19.61
N VAL A 44 -19.94 -11.38 -20.90
CA VAL A 44 -19.31 -10.45 -21.83
C VAL A 44 -20.29 -10.08 -22.94
N GLN A 45 -20.37 -8.78 -23.23
CA GLN A 45 -21.21 -8.26 -24.30
C GLN A 45 -20.46 -7.17 -25.07
N SER A 46 -20.31 -7.34 -26.38
CA SER A 46 -19.68 -6.34 -27.25
C SER A 46 -20.75 -5.66 -28.10
N PHE A 47 -20.64 -4.35 -28.25
CA PHE A 47 -21.45 -3.51 -29.13
C PHE A 47 -20.52 -2.88 -30.16
N ARG A 48 -20.76 -3.12 -31.45
CA ARG A 48 -19.93 -2.56 -32.52
C ARG A 48 -20.74 -2.41 -33.80
N GLU A 49 -20.66 -1.24 -34.42
CA GLU A 49 -21.25 -0.99 -35.74
C GLU A 49 -22.76 -1.30 -35.83
N GLY A 50 -23.50 -1.04 -34.74
CA GLY A 50 -24.94 -1.29 -34.67
C GLY A 50 -25.31 -2.75 -34.42
N GLU A 51 -24.35 -3.61 -34.07
CA GLU A 51 -24.57 -5.00 -33.71
C GLU A 51 -24.10 -5.31 -32.27
N THR A 52 -24.68 -6.34 -31.66
CA THR A 52 -24.26 -6.87 -30.36
C THR A 52 -24.04 -8.38 -30.39
N LYS A 53 -23.03 -8.84 -29.65
CA LYS A 53 -22.76 -10.26 -29.37
C LYS A 53 -22.59 -10.43 -27.87
N LEU A 54 -23.34 -11.36 -27.29
CA LEU A 54 -23.36 -11.67 -25.87
C LEU A 54 -22.99 -13.13 -25.63
N ALA A 55 -22.16 -13.37 -24.62
CA ALA A 55 -21.89 -14.70 -24.08
C ALA A 55 -21.87 -14.65 -22.55
N ALA A 56 -22.35 -15.73 -21.93
CA ALA A 56 -22.33 -15.94 -20.49
C ALA A 56 -21.67 -17.29 -20.15
N PHE A 57 -21.05 -17.32 -18.98
CA PHE A 57 -20.20 -18.40 -18.50
C PHE A 57 -20.40 -18.58 -16.99
N GLU A 58 -20.13 -19.80 -16.52
CA GLU A 58 -20.03 -20.17 -15.10
C GLU A 58 -18.74 -20.98 -14.93
N GLN A 59 -17.86 -20.55 -14.02
CA GLN A 59 -16.55 -21.18 -13.78
C GLN A 59 -15.74 -21.43 -15.07
N GLY A 60 -15.79 -20.49 -16.01
CA GLY A 60 -15.12 -20.56 -17.32
C GLY A 60 -15.82 -21.40 -18.39
N ALA A 61 -16.86 -22.18 -18.04
CA ALA A 61 -17.65 -22.96 -18.98
C ALA A 61 -18.76 -22.10 -19.59
N ILE A 62 -18.95 -22.17 -20.91
CA ILE A 62 -20.00 -21.39 -21.58
C ILE A 62 -21.38 -21.93 -21.24
N THR A 63 -22.26 -21.07 -20.74
CA THR A 63 -23.65 -21.42 -20.40
C THR A 63 -24.64 -20.82 -21.38
N HIS A 64 -24.26 -19.72 -22.04
CA HIS A 64 -25.10 -19.07 -23.03
C HIS A 64 -24.25 -18.38 -24.10
N ASP A 65 -24.57 -18.62 -25.38
CA ASP A 65 -23.97 -17.92 -26.52
C ASP A 65 -25.07 -17.36 -27.43
N ALA A 66 -25.37 -16.07 -27.28
CA ALA A 66 -26.42 -15.41 -28.06
C ALA A 66 -25.96 -15.23 -29.51
N LYS A 67 -26.89 -15.33 -30.48
CA LYS A 67 -26.57 -14.94 -31.86
C LYS A 67 -26.29 -13.43 -31.95
N ILE A 68 -25.68 -12.99 -33.03
CA ILE A 68 -25.47 -11.56 -33.27
C ILE A 68 -26.82 -10.93 -33.54
N GLU A 69 -27.11 -9.84 -32.84
CA GLU A 69 -28.36 -9.09 -32.95
C GLU A 69 -28.08 -7.62 -33.23
N LYS A 70 -29.06 -6.90 -33.79
CA LYS A 70 -28.97 -5.45 -33.97
C LYS A 70 -29.05 -4.75 -32.62
N SER A 71 -28.31 -3.65 -32.49
CA SER A 71 -28.29 -2.83 -31.28
C SER A 71 -28.18 -1.35 -31.62
N ASP A 72 -28.87 -0.53 -30.84
CA ASP A 72 -28.81 0.93 -30.87
C ASP A 72 -27.80 1.50 -29.85
N GLN A 73 -27.13 0.64 -29.09
CA GLN A 73 -26.18 1.03 -28.06
C GLN A 73 -24.89 1.57 -28.67
N ARG A 74 -24.25 2.48 -27.93
CA ARG A 74 -22.93 3.01 -28.30
C ARG A 74 -21.89 1.88 -28.37
N ASN A 75 -20.99 1.97 -29.35
CA ASN A 75 -19.84 1.07 -29.47
C ASN A 75 -19.07 0.94 -28.14
N GLY A 76 -18.77 -0.29 -27.74
CA GLY A 76 -18.08 -0.57 -26.49
C GLY A 76 -18.18 -2.05 -26.07
N THR A 77 -17.68 -2.34 -24.89
CA THR A 77 -17.75 -3.69 -24.29
C THR A 77 -18.24 -3.57 -22.86
N ARG A 78 -19.17 -4.43 -22.49
CA ARG A 78 -19.70 -4.58 -21.14
C ARG A 78 -19.26 -5.94 -20.58
N ILE A 79 -18.72 -5.93 -19.37
CA ILE A 79 -18.34 -7.11 -18.62
C ILE A 79 -19.09 -7.07 -17.28
N ILE A 80 -19.67 -8.20 -16.88
CA ILE A 80 -20.28 -8.42 -15.57
C ILE A 80 -19.69 -9.71 -15.02
N PHE A 81 -19.30 -9.73 -13.76
CA PHE A 81 -18.83 -10.95 -13.13
C PHE A 81 -19.17 -10.97 -11.64
N GLU A 82 -19.33 -12.17 -11.10
CA GLU A 82 -19.50 -12.44 -9.67
C GLU A 82 -18.40 -13.43 -9.25
N PRO A 83 -17.51 -13.06 -8.31
CA PRO A 83 -16.46 -13.97 -7.84
C PRO A 83 -17.02 -15.27 -7.28
N ASP A 84 -16.36 -16.38 -7.58
CA ASP A 84 -16.73 -17.69 -7.06
C ASP A 84 -16.48 -17.77 -5.53
N GLY A 85 -17.54 -18.00 -4.76
CA GLY A 85 -17.48 -18.12 -3.30
C GLY A 85 -16.80 -19.39 -2.79
N GLU A 86 -16.65 -20.42 -3.64
CA GLU A 86 -15.86 -21.62 -3.30
C GLU A 86 -14.36 -21.33 -3.34
N VAL A 87 -13.93 -20.49 -4.28
CA VAL A 87 -12.54 -20.05 -4.45
C VAL A 87 -12.20 -18.91 -3.49
N PHE A 88 -13.04 -17.87 -3.46
CA PHE A 88 -12.84 -16.67 -2.65
C PHE A 88 -13.79 -16.67 -1.45
N LYS A 89 -13.39 -17.34 -0.37
CA LYS A 89 -14.21 -17.39 0.86
C LYS A 89 -14.34 -16.01 1.51
N ASN A 90 -15.57 -15.62 1.87
CA ASN A 90 -15.88 -14.36 2.57
C ASN A 90 -15.35 -13.09 1.89
N PHE A 91 -15.30 -13.06 0.55
CA PHE A 91 -14.76 -11.91 -0.16
C PHE A 91 -15.64 -10.66 -0.01
N HIS A 92 -15.01 -9.50 -0.02
CA HIS A 92 -15.68 -8.23 -0.20
C HIS A 92 -14.78 -7.25 -0.96
N PHE A 93 -15.38 -6.38 -1.77
CA PHE A 93 -14.64 -5.32 -2.41
C PHE A 93 -14.34 -4.21 -1.40
N ILE A 94 -13.09 -3.74 -1.36
CA ILE A 94 -12.68 -2.65 -0.49
C ILE A 94 -12.78 -1.33 -1.28
N PRO A 95 -13.76 -0.44 -0.98
CA PRO A 95 -14.01 0.74 -1.81
C PRO A 95 -12.77 1.64 -1.93
N GLY A 96 -12.06 1.88 -0.82
CA GLY A 96 -10.86 2.72 -0.80
C GLY A 96 -9.74 2.24 -1.74
N TYR A 97 -9.62 0.91 -1.92
CA TYR A 97 -8.65 0.34 -2.86
C TYR A 97 -9.06 0.63 -4.32
N LEU A 98 -10.34 0.41 -4.64
CA LEU A 98 -10.89 0.68 -5.96
C LEU A 98 -10.79 2.17 -6.32
N GLU A 99 -11.09 3.06 -5.38
CA GLU A 99 -10.99 4.50 -5.61
C GLU A 99 -9.56 4.93 -5.99
N ASN A 100 -8.55 4.40 -5.28
CA ASN A 100 -7.15 4.67 -5.59
C ASN A 100 -6.75 4.16 -6.99
N LEU A 101 -7.24 2.98 -7.36
CA LEU A 101 -6.99 2.40 -8.68
C LEU A 101 -7.63 3.24 -9.81
N MET A 102 -8.88 3.68 -9.64
CA MET A 102 -9.55 4.54 -10.63
C MET A 102 -8.81 5.87 -10.82
N TRP A 103 -8.29 6.45 -9.74
CA TRP A 103 -7.47 7.65 -9.81
C TRP A 103 -6.17 7.43 -10.57
N ASN A 104 -5.45 6.34 -10.31
CA ASN A 104 -4.23 6.02 -11.06
C ASN A 104 -4.52 5.94 -12.56
N TYR A 105 -5.59 5.27 -12.98
CA TYR A 105 -5.96 5.23 -14.39
C TYR A 105 -6.35 6.59 -14.96
N ALA A 106 -7.06 7.43 -14.20
CA ALA A 106 -7.40 8.78 -14.63
C ALA A 106 -6.15 9.65 -14.85
N TYR A 107 -5.17 9.61 -13.93
CA TYR A 107 -3.92 10.39 -14.08
C TYR A 107 -3.09 9.93 -15.28
N LEU A 108 -3.04 8.62 -15.54
CA LEU A 108 -2.22 8.06 -16.62
C LEU A 108 -2.85 8.23 -18.01
N ASN A 109 -4.15 8.56 -18.06
CA ASN A 109 -4.90 8.73 -19.29
C ASN A 109 -5.62 10.09 -19.24
N SER A 110 -4.86 11.17 -19.42
CA SER A 110 -5.42 12.53 -19.43
C SER A 110 -6.59 12.63 -20.41
N GLY A 111 -7.73 13.16 -19.96
CA GLY A 111 -8.97 13.23 -20.74
C GLY A 111 -9.91 12.03 -20.56
N LEU A 112 -9.46 10.90 -20.01
CA LEU A 112 -10.34 9.77 -19.69
C LEU A 112 -11.26 10.12 -18.53
N THR A 113 -12.54 9.77 -18.64
CA THR A 113 -13.51 9.82 -17.55
C THR A 113 -13.83 8.40 -17.11
N ILE A 114 -13.65 8.13 -15.82
CA ILE A 114 -14.01 6.86 -15.20
C ILE A 114 -15.13 7.12 -14.19
N ILE A 115 -16.13 6.24 -14.15
CA ILE A 115 -17.27 6.36 -13.22
C ILE A 115 -17.31 5.09 -12.37
N LEU A 116 -17.19 5.25 -11.05
CA LEU A 116 -17.31 4.17 -10.07
C LEU A 116 -18.39 4.54 -9.07
N ASN A 117 -19.44 3.71 -8.96
CA ASN A 117 -20.59 3.94 -8.06
C ASN A 117 -21.20 5.36 -8.18
N GLY A 118 -21.30 5.88 -9.41
CA GLY A 118 -21.80 7.23 -9.69
C GLY A 118 -20.79 8.37 -9.46
N LYS A 119 -19.65 8.11 -8.82
CA LYS A 119 -18.57 9.08 -8.60
C LYS A 119 -17.69 9.17 -9.85
N LYS A 120 -17.45 10.39 -10.33
CA LYS A 120 -16.63 10.68 -11.51
C LYS A 120 -15.15 10.88 -11.13
N TYR A 121 -14.25 10.24 -11.88
CA TYR A 121 -12.81 10.35 -11.77
C TYR A 121 -12.26 10.85 -13.10
N HIS A 122 -11.55 11.97 -13.07
CA HIS A 122 -11.07 12.66 -14.26
C HIS A 122 -9.82 13.47 -13.93
N SER A 123 -8.86 13.50 -14.85
CA SER A 123 -7.65 14.30 -14.76
C SER A 123 -7.34 14.91 -16.12
N GLU A 124 -7.00 16.20 -16.12
CA GLU A 124 -6.61 16.93 -17.32
C GLU A 124 -5.09 17.05 -17.42
N ASN A 125 -4.39 17.20 -16.29
CA ASN A 125 -2.95 17.42 -16.25
C ASN A 125 -2.14 16.18 -15.84
N GLY A 126 -2.77 15.00 -15.82
CA GLY A 126 -2.10 13.72 -15.58
C GLY A 126 -1.30 13.66 -14.28
N LEU A 127 0.01 13.40 -14.37
CA LEU A 127 0.86 13.28 -13.17
C LEU A 127 0.96 14.57 -12.34
N LYS A 128 0.70 15.74 -12.93
CA LYS A 128 0.60 17.00 -12.17
C LYS A 128 -0.60 16.96 -11.22
N ASP A 129 -1.76 16.48 -11.68
CA ASP A 129 -2.95 16.33 -10.84
C ASP A 129 -2.74 15.23 -9.78
N LEU A 130 -1.99 14.17 -10.12
CA LEU A 130 -1.57 13.15 -9.14
C LEU A 130 -0.81 13.80 -8.00
N LEU A 131 0.27 14.54 -8.28
CA LEU A 131 1.06 15.19 -7.24
C LEU A 131 0.25 16.25 -6.50
N GLY A 132 -0.50 17.09 -7.21
CA GLY A 132 -1.35 18.10 -6.59
C GLY A 132 -2.38 17.50 -5.63
N ARG A 133 -2.84 16.27 -5.88
CA ARG A 133 -3.78 15.58 -5.01
C ARG A 133 -3.14 14.70 -3.93
N LYS A 134 -1.87 14.34 -4.08
CA LYS A 134 -1.10 13.60 -3.06
C LYS A 134 -0.33 14.53 -2.11
N THR A 135 -0.17 15.80 -2.48
CA THR A 135 0.52 16.82 -1.69
C THR A 135 -0.44 17.91 -1.20
N ASN A 136 0.02 18.72 -0.25
CA ASN A 136 -0.68 19.95 0.16
C ASN A 136 0.07 21.12 -0.46
N GLU A 137 -0.63 22.02 -1.15
CA GLU A 137 -0.04 23.20 -1.79
C GLU A 137 0.76 24.05 -0.79
N GLU A 138 0.27 24.19 0.45
CA GLU A 138 0.96 24.93 1.52
C GLU A 138 2.26 24.27 1.99
N SER A 139 2.41 22.96 1.77
CA SER A 139 3.61 22.22 2.16
C SER A 139 4.66 22.18 1.05
N LEU A 140 4.32 22.63 -0.16
CA LEU A 140 5.23 22.67 -1.29
C LEU A 140 6.25 23.78 -1.13
N ARG A 141 7.51 23.46 -1.46
CA ARG A 141 8.62 24.41 -1.44
C ARG A 141 8.74 25.20 -2.73
N TYR A 142 8.18 24.67 -3.80
CA TYR A 142 8.07 25.30 -5.11
C TYR A 142 6.96 24.60 -5.92
N PRO A 143 6.40 25.26 -6.96
CA PRO A 143 5.33 24.69 -7.78
C PRO A 143 5.69 23.34 -8.39
N ILE A 144 4.70 22.48 -8.64
CA ILE A 144 4.92 21.18 -9.27
C ILE A 144 5.52 21.38 -10.66
N ILE A 145 6.74 20.88 -10.86
CA ILE A 145 7.39 20.82 -12.15
C ILE A 145 6.78 19.65 -12.91
N HIS A 146 6.23 19.91 -14.08
CA HIS A 146 5.56 18.92 -14.91
C HIS A 146 6.20 18.86 -16.29
N LEU A 147 6.71 17.69 -16.64
CA LEU A 147 7.48 17.44 -17.86
C LEU A 147 6.78 16.32 -18.65
N ARG A 148 6.52 16.55 -19.93
CA ARG A 148 5.91 15.59 -20.85
C ARG A 148 6.78 15.35 -22.07
N GLY A 149 6.97 14.07 -22.40
CA GLY A 149 7.45 13.57 -23.68
C GLY A 149 6.45 12.53 -24.22
N ASP A 150 6.78 11.90 -25.34
CA ASP A 150 5.84 11.00 -26.05
C ASP A 150 5.54 9.71 -25.26
N ASP A 151 6.59 9.07 -24.75
CA ASP A 151 6.53 7.80 -24.01
C ASP A 151 6.96 7.93 -22.54
N ILE A 152 7.08 9.17 -22.05
CA ILE A 152 7.46 9.47 -20.67
C ILE A 152 6.75 10.72 -20.16
N GLU A 153 6.21 10.64 -18.95
CA GLU A 153 5.70 11.78 -18.21
C GLU A 153 6.35 11.78 -16.83
N ALA A 154 6.83 12.93 -16.39
CA ALA A 154 7.38 13.10 -15.05
C ALA A 154 6.82 14.34 -14.37
N ALA A 155 6.54 14.24 -13.08
CA ALA A 155 6.20 15.38 -12.25
C ALA A 155 7.04 15.34 -10.98
N LEU A 156 7.52 16.49 -10.49
CA LEU A 156 8.29 16.54 -9.26
C LEU A 156 8.12 17.85 -8.50
N THR A 157 8.19 17.77 -7.18
CA THR A 157 8.25 18.90 -6.25
C THR A 157 8.98 18.47 -4.98
N HIS A 158 9.21 19.40 -4.07
CA HIS A 158 9.65 19.11 -2.70
C HIS A 158 8.59 19.58 -1.71
N ALA A 159 8.30 18.74 -0.71
CA ALA A 159 7.37 19.05 0.36
C ALA A 159 8.10 19.21 1.71
N ASN A 160 7.33 19.40 2.78
CA ASN A 160 7.81 19.49 4.18
C ASN A 160 7.93 18.13 4.89
N GLN A 161 7.68 17.04 4.18
CA GLN A 161 7.71 15.70 4.76
C GLN A 161 9.13 15.16 4.90
N TYR A 162 9.27 14.10 5.69
CA TYR A 162 10.49 13.34 5.76
C TYR A 162 10.54 12.25 4.67
N GLY A 163 11.75 11.93 4.20
CA GLY A 163 11.97 10.82 3.26
C GLY A 163 11.75 11.20 1.80
N GLU A 164 11.78 10.20 0.92
CA GLU A 164 11.50 10.35 -0.50
C GLU A 164 10.13 9.72 -0.79
N GLU A 165 9.28 10.38 -1.58
CA GLU A 165 7.99 9.82 -2.01
C GLU A 165 7.92 9.76 -3.53
N TYR A 166 7.66 8.57 -4.05
CA TYR A 166 7.57 8.35 -5.49
C TYR A 166 6.33 7.57 -5.90
N TYR A 167 5.76 8.00 -7.02
CA TYR A 167 4.71 7.31 -7.72
C TYR A 167 5.22 6.88 -9.10
N SER A 168 5.43 5.58 -9.30
CA SER A 168 6.04 5.09 -10.53
C SER A 168 5.09 4.16 -11.28
N PHE A 169 5.01 4.34 -12.60
CA PHE A 169 4.08 3.62 -13.45
C PHE A 169 4.75 3.13 -14.74
N VAL A 170 4.35 1.93 -15.18
CA VAL A 170 4.77 1.36 -16.47
C VAL A 170 3.55 0.89 -17.23
N ASN A 171 3.30 1.47 -18.41
CA ASN A 171 2.16 1.16 -19.27
C ASN A 171 0.76 1.30 -18.63
N GLY A 172 0.63 1.94 -17.46
CA GLY A 172 -0.62 1.99 -16.70
C GLY A 172 -0.62 1.16 -15.39
N GLN A 173 0.39 0.32 -15.19
CA GLN A 173 0.59 -0.44 -13.95
C GLN A 173 1.30 0.43 -12.92
N TYR A 174 0.79 0.46 -11.69
CA TYR A 174 1.50 1.07 -10.57
C TYR A 174 2.57 0.12 -10.05
N THR A 175 3.84 0.52 -10.15
CA THR A 175 4.99 -0.24 -9.67
C THR A 175 5.33 0.21 -8.25
N THR A 176 4.67 -0.40 -7.25
CA THR A 176 4.80 -0.05 -5.82
C THR A 176 6.21 -0.22 -5.28
N GLN A 177 7.00 -1.13 -5.85
CA GLN A 177 8.41 -1.36 -5.49
C GLN A 177 9.39 -0.65 -6.44
N GLY A 178 8.88 0.19 -7.36
CA GLY A 178 9.71 0.89 -8.32
C GLY A 178 10.26 -0.02 -9.43
N GLY A 179 11.56 0.02 -9.63
CA GLY A 179 12.24 -0.68 -10.72
C GLY A 179 13.26 0.22 -11.43
N THR A 180 13.71 -0.24 -12.59
CA THR A 180 14.76 0.43 -13.38
C THR A 180 14.41 1.87 -13.76
N HIS A 181 13.15 2.15 -14.11
CA HIS A 181 12.64 3.49 -14.47
C HIS A 181 12.67 4.46 -13.29
N LEU A 182 12.24 4.02 -12.10
CA LEU A 182 12.28 4.85 -10.90
C LEU A 182 13.72 5.11 -10.45
N ALA A 183 14.58 4.10 -10.48
CA ALA A 183 16.00 4.26 -10.18
C ALA A 183 16.66 5.26 -11.14
N ALA A 184 16.34 5.17 -12.43
CA ALA A 184 16.80 6.13 -13.43
C ALA A 184 16.30 7.55 -13.16
N LEU A 185 15.03 7.75 -12.77
CA LEU A 185 14.52 9.07 -12.37
C LEU A 185 15.31 9.64 -11.19
N ARG A 186 15.50 8.85 -10.13
CA ARG A 186 16.22 9.26 -8.91
C ARG A 186 17.65 9.70 -9.21
N GLU A 187 18.30 9.03 -10.16
CA GLU A 187 19.63 9.41 -10.62
C GLU A 187 19.60 10.66 -11.51
N ALA A 188 18.70 10.70 -12.49
CA ALA A 188 18.59 11.75 -13.49
C ALA A 188 18.31 13.12 -12.87
N VAL A 189 17.44 13.18 -11.86
CA VAL A 189 17.13 14.40 -11.12
C VAL A 189 18.39 14.94 -10.43
N VAL A 190 19.16 14.07 -9.77
CA VAL A 190 20.41 14.46 -9.08
C VAL A 190 21.43 14.96 -10.10
N LYS A 191 21.64 14.22 -11.18
CA LYS A 191 22.60 14.58 -12.24
C LYS A 191 22.28 15.93 -12.87
N THR A 192 21.03 16.10 -13.33
CA THR A 192 20.57 17.33 -13.98
C THR A 192 20.66 18.54 -13.04
N THR A 193 20.30 18.35 -11.78
CA THR A 193 20.40 19.41 -10.76
C THR A 193 21.86 19.85 -10.52
N ARG A 194 22.80 18.89 -10.43
CA ARG A 194 24.23 19.19 -10.27
C ARG A 194 24.81 19.95 -11.46
N GLU A 195 24.45 19.54 -12.67
CA GLU A 195 24.85 20.18 -13.92
C GLU A 195 24.28 21.61 -14.00
N PHE A 196 22.98 21.79 -13.77
CA PHE A 196 22.30 23.10 -13.83
C PHE A 196 22.90 24.14 -12.88
N TYR A 197 23.16 23.77 -11.62
CA TYR A 197 23.74 24.71 -10.64
C TYR A 197 25.27 24.76 -10.66
N ASN A 198 25.92 23.92 -11.48
CA ASN A 198 27.37 23.68 -11.46
C ASN A 198 27.90 23.43 -10.04
N LYS A 199 27.21 22.58 -9.27
CA LYS A 199 27.51 22.28 -7.86
C LYS A 199 27.35 20.80 -7.58
N ASN A 200 28.33 20.23 -6.89
CA ASN A 200 28.31 18.82 -6.53
C ASN A 200 27.56 18.58 -5.19
N PHE A 201 26.23 18.64 -5.22
CA PHE A 201 25.40 18.31 -4.05
C PHE A 201 25.46 16.83 -3.71
N ASP A 202 25.30 16.47 -2.43
CA ASP A 202 25.06 15.08 -2.05
C ASP A 202 23.73 14.61 -2.66
N ALA A 203 23.69 13.37 -3.14
CA ALA A 203 22.50 12.82 -3.79
C ALA A 203 21.32 12.72 -2.81
N ALA A 204 21.58 12.49 -1.52
CA ALA A 204 20.56 12.48 -0.49
C ALA A 204 19.95 13.87 -0.25
N ASP A 205 20.73 14.94 -0.38
CA ASP A 205 20.27 16.32 -0.14
C ASP A 205 19.29 16.76 -1.24
N VAL A 206 19.55 16.34 -2.48
CA VAL A 206 18.68 16.62 -3.64
C VAL A 206 17.38 15.83 -3.62
N ARG A 207 17.37 14.63 -3.03
CA ARG A 207 16.15 13.79 -2.96
C ARG A 207 15.37 13.95 -1.66
N SER A 208 15.96 14.57 -0.64
CA SER A 208 15.31 14.74 0.66
C SER A 208 13.99 15.51 0.55
N ALA A 209 12.88 14.90 0.98
CA ALA A 209 11.52 15.43 0.89
C ALA A 209 11.00 15.64 -0.54
N ILE A 210 11.60 14.97 -1.52
CA ILE A 210 11.08 14.98 -2.88
C ILE A 210 9.76 14.21 -2.93
N VAL A 211 8.81 14.76 -3.68
CA VAL A 211 7.60 14.06 -4.11
C VAL A 211 7.65 14.01 -5.63
N GLY A 212 7.90 12.81 -6.17
CA GLY A 212 8.08 12.57 -7.60
C GLY A 212 7.04 11.61 -8.16
N ALA A 213 6.75 11.75 -9.45
CA ALA A 213 6.01 10.78 -10.20
C ALA A 213 6.65 10.56 -11.57
N ILE A 214 6.65 9.32 -12.04
CA ILE A 214 7.10 8.94 -13.38
C ILE A 214 6.18 7.90 -13.98
N ALA A 215 5.75 8.13 -15.22
CA ALA A 215 5.05 7.16 -16.03
C ALA A 215 5.86 6.93 -17.30
N VAL A 216 6.23 5.69 -17.58
CA VAL A 216 6.92 5.30 -18.81
C VAL A 216 6.07 4.33 -19.62
N ARG A 217 6.19 4.44 -20.93
CA ARG A 217 5.68 3.47 -21.89
C ARG A 217 6.85 2.62 -22.38
N VAL A 218 6.73 1.31 -22.19
CA VAL A 218 7.80 0.32 -22.45
C VAL A 218 7.24 -0.75 -23.36
N GLN A 219 7.95 -1.06 -24.42
CA GLN A 219 7.67 -2.21 -25.27
C GLN A 219 8.16 -3.47 -24.57
N GLU A 220 7.30 -4.49 -24.55
CA GLU A 220 7.62 -5.79 -23.95
C GLU A 220 8.16 -5.68 -22.50
N PRO A 221 7.44 -5.03 -21.56
CA PRO A 221 7.92 -4.85 -20.21
C PRO A 221 8.05 -6.19 -19.47
N VAL A 222 9.23 -6.39 -18.87
CA VAL A 222 9.56 -7.54 -18.01
C VAL A 222 9.54 -7.06 -16.57
N PHE A 223 8.70 -7.69 -15.75
CA PHE A 223 8.60 -7.43 -14.32
C PHE A 223 9.32 -8.54 -13.54
N GLU A 224 9.91 -8.20 -12.40
CA GLU A 224 10.56 -9.20 -11.53
C GLU A 224 9.56 -10.20 -10.93
N SER A 225 8.30 -9.80 -10.79
CA SER A 225 7.23 -10.58 -10.17
C SER A 225 5.95 -10.58 -11.02
N GLN A 226 5.14 -11.63 -10.86
CA GLN A 226 3.83 -11.75 -11.50
C GLN A 226 2.85 -10.65 -11.07
N THR A 227 2.98 -10.14 -9.84
CA THR A 227 2.19 -9.02 -9.31
C THR A 227 2.57 -7.67 -9.95
N LYS A 228 3.59 -7.65 -10.83
CA LYS A 228 4.05 -6.49 -11.61
C LYS A 228 4.34 -5.26 -10.74
N THR A 229 4.88 -5.50 -9.55
CA THR A 229 5.18 -4.46 -8.56
C THR A 229 6.52 -3.77 -8.84
N LYS A 230 7.42 -4.42 -9.59
CA LYS A 230 8.77 -3.92 -9.88
C LYS A 230 9.19 -4.18 -11.33
N LEU A 231 9.61 -3.13 -12.02
CA LEU A 231 10.13 -3.24 -13.40
C LEU A 231 11.57 -3.77 -13.41
N GLY A 232 11.79 -4.85 -14.17
CA GLY A 232 13.11 -5.45 -14.41
C GLY A 232 13.74 -5.10 -15.76
N SER A 233 12.96 -4.61 -16.73
CA SER A 233 13.44 -4.22 -18.06
C SER A 233 14.57 -3.20 -17.99
N GLN A 234 15.71 -3.52 -18.59
CA GLN A 234 16.86 -2.60 -18.68
C GLN A 234 16.75 -1.62 -19.85
N ASN A 235 15.90 -1.92 -20.83
CA ASN A 235 15.68 -1.13 -22.04
C ASN A 235 14.19 -0.77 -22.16
N VAL A 236 13.90 0.30 -22.90
CA VAL A 236 12.51 0.75 -23.17
C VAL A 236 11.82 -0.12 -24.23
N GLY A 237 12.60 -0.84 -25.04
CA GLY A 237 12.14 -1.83 -26.00
C GLY A 237 13.32 -2.63 -26.57
N PRO A 238 13.08 -3.62 -27.44
CA PRO A 238 14.12 -4.48 -28.02
C PRO A 238 15.25 -3.70 -28.70
N ASP A 239 14.90 -2.70 -29.51
CA ASP A 239 15.84 -1.79 -30.19
C ASP A 239 15.92 -0.41 -29.52
N GLY A 240 15.35 -0.28 -28.32
CA GLY A 240 15.26 0.97 -27.59
C GLY A 240 16.51 1.27 -26.75
N PRO A 241 16.74 2.55 -26.39
CA PRO A 241 17.79 2.92 -25.46
C PRO A 241 17.60 2.23 -24.10
N THR A 242 18.68 2.19 -23.32
CA THR A 242 18.57 1.76 -21.92
C THR A 242 17.59 2.68 -21.19
N MET A 243 16.85 2.14 -20.23
CA MET A 243 15.92 2.89 -19.39
C MET A 243 16.62 4.07 -18.71
N ARG A 244 17.87 3.86 -18.28
CA ARG A 244 18.72 4.88 -17.69
C ARG A 244 19.02 6.02 -18.67
N THR A 245 19.46 5.71 -19.88
CA THR A 245 19.73 6.71 -20.92
C THR A 245 18.47 7.48 -21.29
N PHE A 246 17.37 6.77 -21.53
CA PHE A 246 16.08 7.36 -21.91
C PHE A 246 15.58 8.39 -20.90
N VAL A 247 15.54 8.02 -19.61
CA VAL A 247 15.08 8.94 -18.55
C VAL A 247 16.09 10.07 -18.33
N ASN A 248 17.40 9.80 -18.40
CA ASN A 248 18.43 10.83 -18.24
C ASN A 248 18.34 11.90 -19.33
N ASP A 249 18.22 11.50 -20.60
CA ASP A 249 18.18 12.44 -21.73
C ASP A 249 16.89 13.28 -21.71
N PHE A 250 15.78 12.66 -21.32
CA PHE A 250 14.52 13.36 -21.10
C PHE A 250 14.63 14.41 -19.98
N LEU A 251 15.12 14.03 -18.80
CA LEU A 251 15.27 14.97 -17.67
C LEU A 251 16.29 16.06 -18.00
N LYS A 252 17.44 15.70 -18.58
CA LYS A 252 18.47 16.66 -18.97
C LYS A 252 17.93 17.70 -19.93
N THR A 253 17.08 17.31 -20.88
CA THR A 253 16.49 18.25 -21.84
C THR A 253 15.35 19.05 -21.22
N HIS A 254 14.38 18.39 -20.59
CA HIS A 254 13.14 19.04 -20.18
C HIS A 254 13.24 19.74 -18.82
N LEU A 255 13.92 19.15 -17.83
CA LEU A 255 14.09 19.76 -16.51
C LEU A 255 15.06 20.95 -16.58
N ASP A 256 16.19 20.81 -17.28
CA ASP A 256 17.15 21.91 -17.45
C ASP A 256 16.49 23.13 -18.14
N ASN A 257 15.80 22.91 -19.26
CA ASN A 257 15.06 23.95 -19.95
C ASN A 257 13.97 24.58 -19.06
N TYR A 258 13.27 23.77 -18.25
CA TYR A 258 12.27 24.27 -17.32
C TYR A 258 12.90 25.19 -16.27
N LEU A 259 14.03 24.80 -15.66
CA LEU A 259 14.69 25.58 -14.62
C LEU A 259 15.27 26.89 -15.18
N HIS A 260 15.79 26.89 -16.42
CA HIS A 260 16.21 28.12 -17.12
C HIS A 260 15.03 29.06 -17.39
N ARG A 261 13.87 28.54 -17.77
CA ARG A 261 12.66 29.34 -18.02
C ARG A 261 11.99 29.84 -16.73
N ASN A 262 12.17 29.14 -15.62
CA ASN A 262 11.50 29.41 -14.34
C ASN A 262 12.53 29.68 -13.23
N ALA A 263 13.22 30.82 -13.32
CA ALA A 263 14.30 31.20 -12.40
C ALA A 263 13.86 31.25 -10.92
N GLU A 264 12.62 31.63 -10.63
CA GLU A 264 12.07 31.60 -9.27
C GLU A 264 12.00 30.17 -8.70
N THR A 265 11.46 29.23 -9.48
CA THR A 265 11.40 27.81 -9.10
C THR A 265 12.79 27.25 -8.89
N ALA A 266 13.75 27.60 -9.75
CA ALA A 266 15.15 27.20 -9.59
C ALA A 266 15.75 27.75 -8.27
N SER A 267 15.54 29.03 -7.95
CA SER A 267 16.01 29.61 -6.69
C SER A 267 15.45 28.89 -5.46
N LEU A 268 14.14 28.56 -5.48
CA LEU A 268 13.48 27.84 -4.39
C LEU A 268 13.97 26.39 -4.26
N LEU A 269 14.17 25.69 -5.38
CA LEU A 269 14.77 24.35 -5.41
C LEU A 269 16.16 24.37 -4.78
N LEU A 270 17.02 25.32 -5.16
CA LEU A 270 18.35 25.47 -4.59
C LEU A 270 18.31 25.71 -3.07
N LYS A 271 17.45 26.61 -2.60
CA LYS A 271 17.26 26.88 -1.17
C LYS A 271 16.85 25.60 -0.42
N ARG A 272 15.96 24.79 -0.99
CA ARG A 272 15.54 23.53 -0.36
C ARG A 272 16.68 22.54 -0.25
N ILE A 273 17.48 22.35 -1.30
CA ILE A 273 18.64 21.45 -1.29
C ILE A 273 19.63 21.87 -0.19
N GLN A 274 19.92 23.18 -0.10
CA GLN A 274 20.80 23.71 0.95
C GLN A 274 20.23 23.53 2.37
N GLN A 275 18.91 23.61 2.53
CA GLN A 275 18.25 23.29 3.79
C GLN A 275 18.44 21.81 4.14
N SER A 276 18.22 20.90 3.19
CA SER A 276 18.43 19.46 3.37
C SER A 276 19.87 19.13 3.79
N GLU A 277 20.85 19.79 3.17
CA GLU A 277 22.27 19.63 3.51
C GLU A 277 22.56 20.01 4.97
N ARG A 278 21.99 21.12 5.46
CA ARG A 278 22.12 21.54 6.87
C ARG A 278 21.50 20.52 7.82
N GLU A 279 20.25 20.12 7.55
CA GLU A 279 19.51 19.14 8.34
C GLU A 279 20.26 17.80 8.45
N ARG A 280 20.83 17.32 7.32
CA ARG A 280 21.62 16.08 7.31
C ARG A 280 22.89 16.18 8.14
N LYS A 281 23.64 17.28 8.04
CA LYS A 281 24.89 17.49 8.80
C LYS A 281 24.62 17.53 10.31
N GLU A 282 23.50 18.12 10.73
CA GLU A 282 23.08 18.14 12.14
C GLU A 282 22.75 16.74 12.68
N ILE A 283 22.12 15.89 11.87
CA ILE A 283 21.68 14.54 12.28
C ILE A 283 22.81 13.50 12.19
N ALA A 284 23.78 13.68 11.29
CA ALA A 284 24.84 12.69 11.03
C ALA A 284 25.61 12.27 12.30
N GLY A 285 25.91 13.22 13.20
CA GLY A 285 26.58 12.94 14.47
C GLY A 285 25.75 12.05 15.40
N ILE A 286 24.44 12.30 15.48
CA ILE A 286 23.51 11.54 16.31
C ILE A 286 23.28 10.15 15.73
N LYS A 287 23.09 10.04 14.39
CA LYS A 287 22.91 8.75 13.71
C LYS A 287 24.11 7.84 13.96
N LYS A 288 25.33 8.37 13.92
CA LYS A 288 26.55 7.59 14.21
C LYS A 288 26.54 7.03 15.64
N LEU A 289 26.23 7.87 16.63
CA LEU A 289 26.15 7.45 18.04
C LEU A 289 25.02 6.44 18.28
N ALA A 290 23.85 6.64 17.67
CA ALA A 290 22.73 5.72 17.73
C ALA A 290 23.09 4.37 17.11
N ASN A 291 23.71 4.36 15.93
CA ASN A 291 24.15 3.12 15.26
C ASN A 291 25.26 2.40 16.04
N GLU A 292 26.14 3.12 16.72
CA GLU A 292 27.14 2.51 17.61
C GLU A 292 26.50 1.86 18.85
N ARG A 293 25.51 2.52 19.46
CA ARG A 293 24.71 1.94 20.56
C ARG A 293 23.91 0.73 20.09
N ALA A 294 23.27 0.84 18.93
CA ALA A 294 22.48 -0.22 18.35
C ALA A 294 23.35 -1.41 17.94
N LYS A 295 24.52 -1.21 17.32
CA LYS A 295 25.49 -2.30 17.01
C LYS A 295 25.96 -3.02 18.27
N LYS A 296 26.16 -2.29 19.38
CA LYS A 296 26.48 -2.91 20.68
C LYS A 296 25.30 -3.71 21.26
N ALA A 297 24.06 -3.27 21.02
CA ALA A 297 22.85 -3.99 21.43
C ALA A 297 22.43 -5.13 20.48
N ASN A 298 22.81 -5.06 19.19
CA ASN A 298 22.33 -5.92 18.10
C ASN A 298 22.86 -7.36 18.17
N LEU A 299 23.91 -7.65 18.96
CA LEU A 299 24.35 -9.03 19.13
C LEU A 299 23.25 -9.91 19.75
N HIS A 300 22.29 -9.30 20.46
CA HIS A 300 21.07 -9.97 20.93
C HIS A 300 19.89 -8.99 20.99
N ASN A 301 19.26 -8.67 19.86
CA ASN A 301 17.92 -8.07 19.91
C ASN A 301 16.92 -9.11 20.46
N LYS A 302 16.86 -9.26 21.79
CA LYS A 302 16.02 -10.26 22.48
C LYS A 302 14.51 -10.06 22.25
N LYS A 303 14.11 -8.92 21.68
CA LYS A 303 12.72 -8.57 21.37
C LYS A 303 12.27 -9.09 20.01
N LEU A 304 13.20 -9.28 19.08
CA LEU A 304 12.89 -9.84 17.78
C LEU A 304 13.11 -11.35 17.82
N ARG A 305 12.03 -12.10 17.63
CA ARG A 305 12.07 -13.51 17.28
C ARG A 305 11.84 -13.60 15.78
N ASP A 306 12.94 -13.78 15.05
CA ASP A 306 12.94 -13.68 13.61
C ASP A 306 12.25 -14.88 12.92
N CYS A 307 11.92 -14.73 11.64
CA CYS A 307 11.59 -15.82 10.74
C CYS A 307 12.79 -16.15 9.83
N ARG A 308 12.71 -17.28 9.11
CA ARG A 308 13.83 -17.77 8.28
C ARG A 308 13.90 -17.09 6.92
N ILE A 309 12.75 -16.77 6.33
CA ILE A 309 12.63 -16.16 5.01
C ILE A 309 12.27 -14.69 5.20
N HIS A 310 12.97 -13.81 4.49
CA HIS A 310 12.66 -12.38 4.47
C HIS A 310 12.21 -11.93 3.08
N PHE A 311 11.41 -10.88 3.07
CA PHE A 311 10.88 -10.28 1.84
C PHE A 311 11.99 -9.75 0.91
N ASN A 312 13.12 -9.31 1.48
CA ASN A 312 14.27 -8.80 0.73
C ASN A 312 15.25 -9.90 0.29
N ASP A 313 14.98 -11.18 0.58
CA ASP A 313 15.86 -12.27 0.16
C ASP A 313 15.78 -12.52 -1.35
N LYS A 314 16.95 -12.71 -1.98
CA LYS A 314 17.04 -12.92 -3.42
C LYS A 314 16.89 -14.39 -3.85
N LYS A 315 17.03 -15.34 -2.92
CA LYS A 315 17.16 -16.77 -3.23
C LYS A 315 15.88 -17.57 -3.03
N ASP A 316 15.00 -17.12 -2.16
CA ASP A 316 13.80 -17.88 -1.79
C ASP A 316 12.66 -17.73 -2.81
N LYS A 317 11.66 -18.61 -2.69
CA LYS A 317 10.47 -18.60 -3.55
C LYS A 317 9.64 -17.34 -3.31
N GLU A 318 9.24 -16.67 -4.37
CA GLU A 318 8.52 -15.39 -4.31
C GLU A 318 7.19 -15.46 -3.54
N GLU A 319 6.46 -16.57 -3.68
CA GLU A 319 5.21 -16.81 -2.94
C GLU A 319 5.43 -16.74 -1.42
N LEU A 320 6.48 -17.40 -0.91
CA LEU A 320 6.81 -17.39 0.52
C LEU A 320 7.24 -16.00 0.99
N LYS A 321 7.91 -15.21 0.14
CA LYS A 321 8.30 -13.83 0.46
C LYS A 321 7.08 -12.93 0.63
N ASP A 322 6.09 -13.06 -0.24
CA ASP A 322 4.84 -12.30 -0.17
C ASP A 322 3.98 -12.66 1.06
N GLU A 323 4.19 -13.84 1.64
CA GLU A 323 3.57 -14.29 2.88
C GLU A 323 4.31 -13.83 4.15
N THR A 324 5.56 -13.38 4.04
CA THR A 324 6.35 -12.96 5.21
C THR A 324 5.67 -11.86 6.00
N MET A 325 5.65 -12.01 7.33
CA MET A 325 5.06 -11.03 8.22
C MET A 325 5.80 -10.91 9.54
N VAL A 326 5.67 -9.76 10.18
CA VAL A 326 6.10 -9.54 11.56
C VAL A 326 4.93 -9.08 12.42
N PHE A 327 4.70 -9.77 13.53
CA PHE A 327 3.73 -9.37 14.54
C PHE A 327 4.40 -8.45 15.56
N ILE A 328 3.93 -7.19 15.64
CA ILE A 328 4.34 -6.25 16.68
C ILE A 328 3.33 -6.37 17.82
N THR A 329 3.81 -6.84 18.98
CA THR A 329 2.97 -7.12 20.16
C THR A 329 3.26 -6.15 21.29
N GLU A 330 2.25 -5.85 22.12
CA GLU A 330 2.38 -4.96 23.30
C GLU A 330 3.43 -5.43 24.31
N GLY A 331 3.59 -6.74 24.51
CA GLY A 331 4.49 -7.27 25.52
C GLY A 331 4.82 -8.76 25.37
N ASP A 332 5.64 -9.26 26.29
CA ASP A 332 6.18 -10.62 26.23
C ASP A 332 5.12 -11.72 26.42
N SER A 333 3.97 -11.40 27.05
CA SER A 333 2.85 -12.33 27.20
C SER A 333 2.24 -12.70 25.84
N ALA A 334 1.75 -11.69 25.09
CA ALA A 334 1.22 -11.87 23.75
C ALA A 334 2.27 -12.42 22.76
N SER A 335 3.50 -11.92 22.83
CA SER A 335 4.63 -12.45 22.06
C SER A 335 4.90 -13.93 22.35
N GLY A 336 4.76 -14.35 23.61
CA GLY A 336 4.92 -15.73 24.05
C GLY A 336 3.93 -16.68 23.40
N SER A 337 2.63 -16.31 23.37
CA SER A 337 1.59 -17.09 22.69
C SER A 337 1.84 -17.18 21.20
N ILE A 338 2.06 -16.05 20.53
CA ILE A 338 2.30 -16.01 19.07
C ILE A 338 3.56 -16.80 18.70
N THR A 339 4.63 -16.69 19.47
CA THR A 339 5.88 -17.42 19.17
C THR A 339 5.68 -18.93 19.15
N LYS A 340 4.85 -19.46 20.05
CA LYS A 340 4.60 -20.90 20.13
C LYS A 340 3.72 -21.39 18.98
N SER A 341 2.87 -20.51 18.43
CA SER A 341 1.88 -20.84 17.41
C SER A 341 2.30 -20.54 15.98
N ARG A 342 3.28 -19.65 15.79
CA ARG A 342 3.66 -19.12 14.48
C ARG A 342 4.35 -20.14 13.58
N ASP A 343 4.25 -19.91 12.28
CA ASP A 343 5.18 -20.52 11.33
C ASP A 343 6.54 -19.80 11.36
N VAL A 344 7.58 -20.50 11.85
CA VAL A 344 8.95 -19.97 11.94
C VAL A 344 9.57 -19.65 10.57
N GLN A 345 9.00 -20.14 9.47
CA GLN A 345 9.50 -19.82 8.12
C GLN A 345 9.17 -18.40 7.71
N THR A 346 7.93 -17.96 7.88
CA THR A 346 7.41 -16.71 7.31
C THR A 346 6.95 -15.69 8.36
N GLN A 347 6.77 -16.09 9.61
CA GLN A 347 6.19 -15.22 10.64
C GLN A 347 7.21 -14.86 11.72
N ALA A 348 7.56 -13.57 11.82
CA ALA A 348 8.39 -12.99 12.86
C ALA A 348 7.55 -12.38 13.99
N VAL A 349 8.14 -12.20 15.17
CA VAL A 349 7.48 -11.55 16.32
C VAL A 349 8.41 -10.52 16.94
N PHE A 350 7.92 -9.31 17.15
CA PHE A 350 8.62 -8.22 17.81
C PHE A 350 7.84 -7.80 19.06
N SER A 351 8.42 -7.96 20.25
CA SER A 351 7.79 -7.52 21.50
C SER A 351 8.20 -6.09 21.88
N LEU A 352 7.20 -5.24 22.11
CA LEU A 352 7.38 -3.94 22.75
C LEU A 352 7.54 -4.10 24.26
N ARG A 353 8.08 -3.08 24.93
CA ARG A 353 8.06 -2.97 26.39
C ARG A 353 7.12 -1.85 26.80
N GLY A 354 5.86 -2.21 27.02
CA GLY A 354 4.83 -1.27 27.45
C GLY A 354 4.47 -0.27 26.36
N LYS A 355 3.93 0.88 26.77
CA LYS A 355 3.37 1.87 25.85
C LYS A 355 4.49 2.60 25.09
N PRO A 356 4.47 2.59 23.74
CA PRO A 356 5.44 3.33 22.95
C PRO A 356 5.42 4.83 23.26
N PHE A 357 6.56 5.49 23.10
CA PHE A 357 6.64 6.94 23.25
C PHE A 357 5.78 7.64 22.20
N ASN A 358 4.96 8.61 22.60
CA ASN A 358 4.23 9.45 21.65
C ASN A 358 5.22 10.34 20.89
N CYS A 359 5.51 9.96 19.65
CA CYS A 359 6.47 10.64 18.80
C CYS A 359 5.87 11.83 18.01
N PHE A 360 4.58 12.11 18.19
CA PHE A 360 3.93 13.24 17.52
C PHE A 360 4.55 14.58 17.93
N GLY A 361 4.90 15.40 16.93
CA GLY A 361 5.55 16.70 17.14
C GLY A 361 7.03 16.63 17.52
N HIS A 362 7.60 15.43 17.71
CA HIS A 362 9.03 15.26 17.97
C HIS A 362 9.83 15.12 16.67
N THR A 363 11.09 15.55 16.71
CA THR A 363 12.01 15.43 15.57
C THR A 363 12.52 14.00 15.42
N LYS A 364 13.01 13.66 14.22
CA LYS A 364 13.67 12.37 13.96
C LYS A 364 14.78 12.06 14.97
N LYS A 365 15.50 13.08 15.44
CA LYS A 365 16.54 12.93 16.47
C LYS A 365 16.01 12.22 17.72
N VAL A 366 14.90 12.69 18.28
CA VAL A 366 14.31 12.12 19.52
C VAL A 366 13.88 10.68 19.29
N VAL A 367 13.35 10.38 18.11
CA VAL A 367 12.93 9.02 17.74
C VAL A 367 14.12 8.07 17.57
N TYR A 368 15.25 8.54 17.02
CA TYR A 368 16.48 7.75 16.94
C TYR A 368 17.13 7.49 18.30
N GLU A 369 16.98 8.42 19.25
CA GLU A 369 17.45 8.25 20.62
C GLU A 369 16.59 7.28 21.43
N ASN A 370 15.34 7.04 21.00
CA ASN A 370 14.46 6.07 21.62
C ASN A 370 14.85 4.63 21.24
N GLU A 371 15.15 3.81 22.25
CA GLU A 371 15.61 2.43 22.05
C GLU A 371 14.55 1.54 21.37
N GLU A 372 13.27 1.66 21.74
CA GLU A 372 12.19 0.84 21.15
C GLU A 372 12.06 1.09 19.64
N PHE A 373 11.97 2.36 19.23
CA PHE A 373 11.85 2.71 17.83
C PHE A 373 13.13 2.43 17.04
N ASN A 374 14.29 2.53 17.67
CA ASN A 374 15.56 2.17 17.03
C ASN A 374 15.64 0.66 16.74
N LEU A 375 15.30 -0.17 17.73
CA LEU A 375 15.24 -1.63 17.56
C LEU A 375 14.19 -2.06 16.53
N LEU A 376 13.04 -1.39 16.49
CA LEU A 376 12.00 -1.65 15.50
C LEU A 376 12.46 -1.27 14.09
N GLN A 377 13.14 -0.12 13.91
CA GLN A 377 13.70 0.28 12.60
C GLN A 377 14.70 -0.73 12.08
N HIS A 378 15.60 -1.21 12.93
CA HIS A 378 16.55 -2.25 12.58
C HIS A 378 15.85 -3.58 12.28
N ALA A 379 14.84 -3.95 13.07
CA ALA A 379 14.09 -5.19 12.84
C ALA A 379 13.42 -5.19 11.46
N LEU A 380 12.85 -4.06 11.03
CA LEU A 380 12.18 -3.90 9.73
C LEU A 380 13.14 -3.59 8.57
N ASN A 381 14.34 -3.06 8.88
CA ASN A 381 15.33 -2.53 7.94
C ASN A 381 14.80 -1.40 7.04
N ILE A 382 14.24 -0.36 7.67
CA ILE A 382 13.57 0.77 6.98
C ILE A 382 14.33 2.10 7.05
N GLU A 383 15.56 2.11 7.60
CA GLU A 383 16.32 3.36 7.79
C GLU A 383 16.61 4.12 6.50
N GLU A 384 16.84 3.39 5.42
CA GLU A 384 17.22 3.95 4.10
C GLU A 384 16.06 3.89 3.11
N GLY A 385 14.84 3.65 3.60
CA GLY A 385 13.63 3.48 2.80
C GLY A 385 13.19 2.02 2.70
N LEU A 386 12.36 1.70 1.70
CA LEU A 386 11.68 0.40 1.57
C LEU A 386 12.47 -0.67 0.82
N GLU A 387 13.56 -0.32 0.14
CA GLU A 387 14.29 -1.28 -0.71
C GLU A 387 14.84 -2.48 0.09
N GLY A 388 15.17 -2.25 1.36
CA GLY A 388 15.66 -3.28 2.28
C GLY A 388 14.59 -3.90 3.18
N LEU A 389 13.30 -3.59 2.99
CA LEU A 389 12.22 -3.99 3.89
C LEU A 389 12.20 -5.52 4.06
N ARG A 390 12.26 -5.99 5.31
CA ARG A 390 12.44 -7.42 5.63
C ARG A 390 11.16 -8.25 5.64
N TYR A 391 10.00 -7.63 5.82
CA TYR A 391 8.72 -8.35 5.90
C TYR A 391 7.70 -7.69 5.00
N ARG A 392 6.94 -8.50 4.24
CA ARG A 392 5.89 -7.98 3.37
C ARG A 392 4.76 -7.38 4.19
N LYS A 393 4.37 -8.00 5.30
CA LYS A 393 3.28 -7.54 6.18
C LYS A 393 3.81 -7.19 7.57
N ILE A 394 3.56 -5.98 8.02
CA ILE A 394 3.80 -5.52 9.38
C ILE A 394 2.46 -5.51 10.08
N VAL A 395 2.26 -6.46 10.98
CA VAL A 395 0.98 -6.73 11.62
C VAL A 395 1.03 -6.19 13.05
N ILE A 396 0.20 -5.20 13.35
CA ILE A 396 0.00 -4.70 14.71
C ILE A 396 -0.96 -5.64 15.42
N ALA A 397 -0.44 -6.39 16.40
CA ALA A 397 -1.17 -7.38 17.19
C ALA A 397 -1.29 -6.88 18.63
N THR A 398 -2.37 -6.16 18.91
CA THR A 398 -2.67 -5.57 20.22
C THR A 398 -3.93 -6.18 20.80
N ASP A 399 -4.04 -6.16 22.12
CA ASP A 399 -5.22 -6.63 22.83
C ASP A 399 -6.46 -5.77 22.50
N ALA A 400 -7.65 -6.36 22.61
CA ALA A 400 -8.94 -5.69 22.33
C ALA A 400 -9.45 -4.89 23.54
N ASP A 401 -8.54 -4.20 24.23
CA ASP A 401 -8.81 -3.37 25.40
C ASP A 401 -8.33 -1.91 25.19
N VAL A 402 -8.52 -1.07 26.20
CA VAL A 402 -8.19 0.36 26.11
C VAL A 402 -6.69 0.60 25.92
N ASP A 403 -5.85 -0.25 26.52
CA ASP A 403 -4.40 -0.12 26.46
C ASP A 403 -3.85 -0.57 25.11
N GLY A 404 -4.32 -1.70 24.58
CA GLY A 404 -4.01 -2.19 23.25
C GLY A 404 -4.46 -1.21 22.17
N MET A 405 -5.65 -0.63 22.29
CA MET A 405 -6.12 0.43 21.39
C MET A 405 -5.21 1.67 21.41
N HIS A 406 -4.69 2.05 22.58
CA HIS A 406 -3.76 3.18 22.70
C HIS A 406 -2.39 2.86 22.08
N ILE A 407 -1.84 1.67 22.31
CA ILE A 407 -0.57 1.23 21.69
C ILE A 407 -0.69 1.20 20.18
N ARG A 408 -1.80 0.67 19.66
CA ARG A 408 -2.11 0.68 18.24
C ARG A 408 -2.06 2.11 17.67
N LEU A 409 -2.67 3.08 18.36
CA LEU A 409 -2.64 4.48 17.95
C LEU A 409 -1.21 5.06 17.91
N LEU A 410 -0.39 4.75 18.91
CA LEU A 410 1.00 5.22 19.02
C LEU A 410 1.89 4.64 17.91
N LEU A 411 1.73 3.34 17.61
CA LEU A 411 2.44 2.69 16.50
C LEU A 411 2.00 3.25 15.14
N LEU A 412 0.70 3.43 14.93
CA LEU A 412 0.20 4.05 13.70
C LEU A 412 0.72 5.47 13.53
N THR A 413 0.78 6.25 14.61
CA THR A 413 1.37 7.60 14.61
C THR A 413 2.83 7.57 14.17
N TYR A 414 3.60 6.63 14.71
CA TYR A 414 5.00 6.44 14.35
C TYR A 414 5.17 6.12 12.86
N PHE A 415 4.43 5.13 12.34
CA PHE A 415 4.51 4.78 10.92
C PHE A 415 4.02 5.93 10.04
N LEU A 416 2.91 6.58 10.36
CA LEU A 416 2.36 7.67 9.55
C LEU A 416 3.27 8.91 9.51
N GLN A 417 3.98 9.23 10.59
CA GLN A 417 4.83 10.41 10.65
C GLN A 417 6.22 10.19 10.05
N PHE A 418 6.83 9.04 10.30
CA PHE A 418 8.23 8.80 9.95
C PHE A 418 8.44 7.87 8.75
N PHE A 419 7.48 6.98 8.49
CA PHE A 419 7.52 5.97 7.42
C PHE A 419 6.16 5.83 6.68
N PRO A 420 5.51 6.95 6.26
CA PRO A 420 4.18 6.91 5.65
C PRO A 420 4.11 6.02 4.41
N GLU A 421 5.24 5.82 3.73
CA GLU A 421 5.39 4.92 2.60
C GLU A 421 5.03 3.46 2.92
N LEU A 422 5.22 2.98 4.16
CA LEU A 422 4.78 1.64 4.56
C LEU A 422 3.26 1.51 4.51
N VAL A 423 2.55 2.53 4.99
CA VAL A 423 1.08 2.54 5.00
C VAL A 423 0.56 2.69 3.56
N ARG A 424 1.15 3.59 2.78
CA ARG A 424 0.74 3.85 1.38
C ARG A 424 0.95 2.64 0.46
N ASN A 425 1.99 1.85 0.71
CA ASN A 425 2.29 0.63 -0.05
C ASN A 425 1.61 -0.62 0.54
N ASN A 426 0.64 -0.46 1.44
CA ASN A 426 -0.14 -1.55 2.05
C ASN A 426 0.72 -2.59 2.77
N HIS A 427 1.75 -2.15 3.51
CA HIS A 427 2.55 -3.02 4.36
C HIS A 427 2.00 -3.11 5.79
N ILE A 428 1.21 -2.14 6.26
CA ILE A 428 0.71 -2.12 7.64
C ILE A 428 -0.68 -2.75 7.73
N PHE A 429 -0.83 -3.71 8.64
CA PHE A 429 -2.07 -4.42 8.91
C PHE A 429 -2.38 -4.44 10.41
N ILE A 430 -3.65 -4.56 10.76
CA ILE A 430 -4.10 -4.81 12.12
C ILE A 430 -4.57 -6.27 12.17
N LEU A 431 -4.11 -7.01 13.17
CA LEU A 431 -4.60 -8.36 13.43
C LEU A 431 -5.99 -8.27 14.06
N GLU A 432 -6.99 -8.86 13.41
CA GLU A 432 -8.29 -9.06 14.03
C GLU A 432 -8.30 -10.38 14.80
N THR A 433 -8.61 -10.32 16.09
CA THR A 433 -8.79 -11.50 16.93
C THR A 433 -10.23 -11.61 17.40
N PRO A 434 -10.73 -12.84 17.63
CA PRO A 434 -12.10 -13.02 18.09
C PRO A 434 -12.29 -12.39 19.47
N LEU A 435 -13.43 -11.73 19.66
CA LEU A 435 -13.83 -11.14 20.94
C LEU A 435 -14.45 -12.18 21.87
N PHE A 436 -15.10 -13.19 21.28
CA PHE A 436 -15.80 -14.23 22.03
C PHE A 436 -15.54 -15.62 21.46
N ARG A 437 -15.58 -16.61 22.35
CA ARG A 437 -15.70 -18.03 22.03
C ARG A 437 -17.03 -18.52 22.56
N VAL A 438 -17.86 -19.08 21.68
CA VAL A 438 -19.14 -19.69 22.04
C VAL A 438 -19.04 -21.18 21.74
N ARG A 439 -19.16 -22.03 22.74
CA ARG A 439 -19.01 -23.48 22.57
C ARG A 439 -20.09 -24.29 23.26
N ASN A 440 -20.36 -25.47 22.72
CA ASN A 440 -21.07 -26.54 23.41
C ASN A 440 -20.21 -27.82 23.40
N LYS A 441 -20.78 -28.97 23.77
CA LYS A 441 -20.03 -30.25 23.81
C LYS A 441 -19.56 -30.74 22.43
N LYS A 442 -20.13 -30.24 21.33
CA LYS A 442 -19.90 -30.73 19.96
C LYS A 442 -19.19 -29.70 19.06
N GLU A 443 -19.43 -28.41 19.27
CA GLU A 443 -19.02 -27.35 18.35
C GLU A 443 -18.49 -26.13 19.13
N THR A 444 -17.42 -25.52 18.61
CA THR A 444 -16.82 -24.28 19.10
C THR A 444 -16.84 -23.25 17.97
N ARG A 445 -17.36 -22.05 18.24
CA ARG A 445 -17.40 -20.92 17.30
C ARG A 445 -16.66 -19.72 17.88
N TYR A 446 -15.79 -19.12 17.08
CA TYR A 446 -15.09 -17.88 17.40
C TYR A 446 -15.82 -16.71 16.74
N CYS A 447 -16.16 -15.70 17.54
CA CYS A 447 -16.99 -14.57 17.12
C CYS A 447 -16.19 -13.27 17.24
N TYR A 448 -16.23 -12.46 16.18
CA TYR A 448 -15.50 -11.20 16.04
C TYR A 448 -16.38 -9.97 16.30
N SER A 449 -17.69 -10.17 16.43
CA SER A 449 -18.64 -9.13 16.78
C SER A 449 -19.70 -9.63 17.76
N GLU A 450 -20.40 -8.69 18.40
CA GLU A 450 -21.54 -9.02 19.26
C GLU A 450 -22.69 -9.65 18.45
N ASP A 451 -22.90 -9.23 17.21
CA ASP A 451 -23.89 -9.83 16.30
C ASP A 451 -23.55 -11.28 15.96
N GLU A 452 -22.28 -11.57 15.65
CA GLU A 452 -21.81 -12.95 15.44
C GLU A 452 -22.00 -13.80 16.70
N LYS A 453 -21.73 -13.25 17.89
CA LYS A 453 -21.97 -13.94 19.15
C LYS A 453 -23.45 -14.26 19.34
N GLN A 454 -24.36 -13.31 19.11
CA GLN A 454 -25.81 -13.55 19.24
C GLN A 454 -26.28 -14.65 18.30
N LYS A 455 -25.83 -14.62 17.04
CA LYS A 455 -26.11 -15.68 16.04
C LYS A 455 -25.54 -17.03 16.46
N ALA A 456 -24.32 -17.07 16.99
CA ALA A 456 -23.68 -18.29 17.47
C ALA A 456 -24.45 -18.87 18.67
N VAL A 457 -24.87 -18.04 19.63
CA VAL A 457 -25.66 -18.46 20.79
C VAL A 457 -27.01 -19.03 20.36
N ALA A 458 -27.70 -18.36 19.44
CA ALA A 458 -28.97 -18.83 18.89
C ALA A 458 -28.82 -20.19 18.16
N ALA A 459 -27.74 -20.36 17.40
CA ALA A 459 -27.47 -21.60 16.65
C ALA A 459 -27.04 -22.77 17.55
N LEU A 460 -26.25 -22.52 18.60
CA LEU A 460 -25.72 -23.55 19.50
C LEU A 460 -26.74 -24.02 20.56
N GLY A 461 -27.88 -23.33 20.70
CA GLY A 461 -29.03 -23.77 21.46
C GLY A 461 -28.85 -23.69 22.98
N HIS A 462 -29.11 -24.80 23.70
CA HIS A 462 -29.29 -24.78 25.15
C HIS A 462 -27.98 -24.52 25.92
N LYS A 463 -27.87 -23.33 26.55
CA LYS A 463 -26.76 -22.89 27.44
C LYS A 463 -25.34 -23.14 26.89
N PRO A 464 -24.95 -22.51 25.76
CA PRO A 464 -23.57 -22.54 25.32
C PRO A 464 -22.65 -21.84 26.33
N GLU A 465 -21.43 -22.36 26.50
CA GLU A 465 -20.37 -21.70 27.25
C GLU A 465 -19.84 -20.54 26.43
N ILE A 466 -19.88 -19.33 26.99
CA ILE A 466 -19.40 -18.11 26.36
C ILE A 466 -18.17 -17.62 27.11
N THR A 467 -17.03 -17.57 26.44
CA THR A 467 -15.79 -16.97 26.94
C THR A 467 -15.56 -15.65 26.21
N ARG A 468 -15.29 -14.55 26.92
CA ARG A 468 -14.80 -13.29 26.33
C ARG A 468 -13.29 -13.27 26.44
N PHE A 469 -12.59 -13.06 25.33
CA PHE A 469 -11.15 -12.85 25.35
C PHE A 469 -10.86 -11.41 25.70
N LYS A 470 -10.02 -11.16 26.72
CA LYS A 470 -9.60 -9.80 27.08
C LYS A 470 -8.23 -9.46 26.52
N GLY A 471 -7.32 -10.43 26.53
CA GLY A 471 -5.97 -10.24 25.99
C GLY A 471 -5.49 -11.42 25.14
N LEU A 472 -4.56 -11.15 24.24
CA LEU A 472 -3.97 -12.16 23.33
C LEU A 472 -3.24 -13.26 24.11
N GLY A 473 -2.72 -12.95 25.31
CA GLY A 473 -2.05 -13.91 26.18
C GLY A 473 -2.98 -14.92 26.86
N GLU A 474 -4.29 -14.67 26.90
CA GLU A 474 -5.29 -15.59 27.50
C GLU A 474 -5.67 -16.73 26.56
N ILE A 475 -5.38 -16.58 25.27
CA ILE A 475 -5.67 -17.56 24.24
C ILE A 475 -4.57 -18.63 24.25
N SER A 476 -4.99 -19.90 24.27
CA SER A 476 -4.04 -21.01 24.22
C SER A 476 -3.28 -21.03 22.89
N PRO A 477 -2.00 -21.46 22.84
CA PRO A 477 -1.23 -21.48 21.60
C PRO A 477 -1.90 -22.28 20.46
N ASP A 478 -2.58 -23.38 20.78
CA ASP A 478 -3.27 -24.20 19.78
C ASP A 478 -4.46 -23.47 19.16
N GLU A 479 -5.23 -22.73 19.97
CA GLU A 479 -6.32 -21.88 19.46
C GLU A 479 -5.76 -20.72 18.64
N PHE A 480 -4.68 -20.09 19.14
CA PHE A 480 -4.07 -18.95 18.46
C PHE A 480 -3.49 -19.33 17.09
N ALA A 481 -2.95 -20.54 16.94
CA ALA A 481 -2.45 -21.05 15.67
C ALA A 481 -3.53 -21.04 14.58
N GLY A 482 -4.80 -21.28 14.94
CA GLY A 482 -5.93 -21.17 14.02
C GLY A 482 -6.20 -19.73 13.55
N PHE A 483 -5.83 -18.72 14.35
CA PHE A 483 -6.07 -17.30 14.04
C PHE A 483 -4.95 -16.64 13.25
N ILE A 484 -3.74 -17.21 13.27
CA ILE A 484 -2.58 -16.72 12.49
C ILE A 484 -2.14 -17.67 11.37
N GLY A 485 -2.88 -18.77 11.18
CA GLY A 485 -2.72 -19.69 10.05
C GLY A 485 -3.47 -19.22 8.81
N GLU A 486 -4.04 -20.17 8.05
CA GLU A 486 -4.73 -19.89 6.79
C GLU A 486 -5.96 -18.99 6.93
N ALA A 487 -6.63 -19.02 8.08
CA ALA A 487 -7.83 -18.23 8.36
C ALA A 487 -7.55 -16.84 8.98
N ILE A 488 -6.31 -16.37 8.88
CA ILE A 488 -5.89 -15.08 9.44
C ILE A 488 -6.74 -13.92 8.90
N ARG A 489 -7.24 -13.09 9.81
CA ARG A 489 -7.98 -11.87 9.48
C ARG A 489 -7.08 -10.66 9.69
N LEU A 490 -6.66 -10.06 8.58
CA LEU A 490 -5.80 -8.87 8.57
C LEU A 490 -6.55 -7.70 7.97
N GLU A 491 -6.76 -6.65 8.76
CA GLU A 491 -7.33 -5.40 8.27
C GLU A 491 -6.20 -4.49 7.75
N PRO A 492 -6.15 -4.15 6.45
CA PRO A 492 -5.13 -3.24 5.93
C PRO A 492 -5.38 -1.81 6.41
N VAL A 493 -4.31 -1.13 6.85
CA VAL A 493 -4.39 0.28 7.21
C VAL A 493 -4.35 1.11 5.92
N ILE A 494 -5.49 1.65 5.52
CA ILE A 494 -5.63 2.42 4.29
C ILE A 494 -5.72 3.92 4.62
N LEU A 495 -4.82 4.70 4.05
CA LEU A 495 -4.88 6.16 4.09
C LEU A 495 -5.97 6.67 3.14
N GLN A 496 -7.05 7.21 3.72
CA GLN A 496 -8.09 7.91 2.97
C GLN A 496 -7.59 9.27 2.46
N LYS A 497 -8.11 9.67 1.31
CA LYS A 497 -7.53 10.72 0.46
C LYS A 497 -7.77 12.14 0.97
N GLU A 498 -8.88 12.34 1.67
CA GLU A 498 -9.35 13.63 2.16
C GLU A 498 -8.67 14.03 3.48
N THR A 499 -7.93 13.10 4.08
CA THR A 499 -7.37 13.27 5.42
C THR A 499 -5.89 13.57 5.35
N LYS A 500 -5.50 14.83 5.61
CA LYS A 500 -4.07 15.16 5.74
C LYS A 500 -3.51 14.43 6.95
N ILE A 501 -2.43 13.68 6.77
CA ILE A 501 -1.79 12.93 7.87
C ILE A 501 -1.43 13.88 9.02
N GLN A 502 -0.87 15.04 8.71
CA GLN A 502 -0.55 16.04 9.74
C GLN A 502 -1.78 16.52 10.49
N ASP A 503 -2.89 16.86 9.81
CA ASP A 503 -4.10 17.35 10.46
C ASP A 503 -4.74 16.25 11.33
N LEU A 504 -4.75 15.01 10.83
CA LEU A 504 -5.24 13.84 11.55
C LEU A 504 -4.44 13.61 12.83
N LEU A 505 -3.12 13.55 12.71
CA LEU A 505 -2.24 13.33 13.86
C LEU A 505 -2.27 14.54 14.80
N ALA A 506 -2.37 15.78 14.29
CA ALA A 506 -2.51 16.97 15.13
C ALA A 506 -3.78 16.94 15.96
N PHE A 507 -4.90 16.52 15.36
CA PHE A 507 -6.17 16.41 16.06
C PHE A 507 -6.15 15.30 17.13
N TYR A 508 -5.68 14.09 16.80
CA TYR A 508 -5.73 12.94 17.71
C TYR A 508 -4.55 12.82 18.69
N MET A 509 -3.36 13.26 18.29
CA MET A 509 -2.11 13.08 19.05
C MET A 509 -1.49 14.38 19.55
N GLY A 510 -1.98 15.53 19.06
CA GLY A 510 -1.53 16.85 19.49
C GLY A 510 -2.08 17.29 20.84
N LYS A 511 -1.91 18.57 21.14
CA LYS A 511 -2.41 19.19 22.38
C LYS A 511 -3.94 19.02 22.47
N ASN A 512 -4.45 18.86 23.68
CA ASN A 512 -5.88 18.73 23.90
C ASN A 512 -6.59 20.07 23.59
N THR A 513 -7.40 20.11 22.54
CA THR A 513 -8.19 21.29 22.13
C THR A 513 -9.65 21.15 22.55
N PRO A 514 -10.40 22.26 22.72
CA PRO A 514 -11.84 22.21 22.98
C PRO A 514 -12.61 21.38 21.93
N ASP A 515 -12.26 21.53 20.65
CA ASP A 515 -12.88 20.78 19.55
C ASP A 515 -12.68 19.27 19.70
N ARG A 516 -11.49 18.84 20.13
CA ARG A 516 -11.21 17.43 20.41
C ARG A 516 -12.02 16.93 21.60
N GLN A 517 -12.15 17.73 22.65
CA GLN A 517 -12.97 17.37 23.82
C GLN A 517 -14.43 17.20 23.41
N GLN A 518 -14.97 18.17 22.66
CA GLN A 518 -16.34 18.10 22.16
C GLN A 518 -16.54 16.88 21.25
N PHE A 519 -15.60 16.61 20.34
CA PHE A 519 -15.65 15.42 19.50
C PHE A 519 -15.68 14.12 20.32
N ILE A 520 -14.86 14.02 21.38
CA ILE A 520 -14.86 12.86 22.28
C ILE A 520 -16.21 12.73 22.98
N ILE A 521 -16.77 13.83 23.47
CA ILE A 521 -18.10 13.85 24.12
C ILE A 521 -19.19 13.39 23.14
N ASP A 522 -19.21 13.93 21.93
CA ASP A 522 -20.21 13.61 20.90
C ASP A 522 -20.12 12.15 20.41
N LYS A 523 -18.91 11.57 20.47
CA LYS A 523 -18.65 10.18 20.07
C LYS A 523 -18.65 9.21 21.25
N LEU A 524 -18.83 9.69 22.47
CA LEU A 524 -18.86 8.86 23.66
C LEU A 524 -20.10 7.96 23.60
N ARG A 525 -19.91 6.68 23.32
CA ARG A 525 -20.97 5.68 23.44
C ARG A 525 -20.98 5.19 24.88
N VAL A 526 -22.00 5.60 25.64
CA VAL A 526 -22.25 5.02 26.97
C VAL A 526 -22.79 3.61 26.74
N GLU A 527 -21.96 2.60 26.92
CA GLU A 527 -22.43 1.23 27.08
C GLU A 527 -23.19 1.16 28.40
N LYS A 528 -24.52 1.31 28.36
CA LYS A 528 -25.36 1.03 29.52
C LYS A 528 -25.38 -0.47 29.73
N ASP A 529 -24.99 -0.90 30.92
CA ASP A 529 -25.03 -2.30 31.33
C ASP A 529 -26.49 -2.80 31.26
N PRO A 530 -26.81 -3.87 30.51
CA PRO A 530 -28.18 -4.39 30.41
C PRO A 530 -28.80 -4.77 31.76
N ALA A 531 -27.99 -4.91 32.82
CA ALA A 531 -28.48 -5.09 34.20
C ALA A 531 -29.26 -3.88 34.75
N GLU A 532 -29.00 -2.65 34.27
CA GLU A 532 -29.72 -1.45 34.70
C GLU A 532 -31.07 -1.24 33.99
N GLN A 533 -31.37 -1.98 32.91
CA GLN A 533 -32.69 -1.96 32.26
C GLN A 533 -33.69 -2.93 32.92
N ALA A 534 -33.24 -3.74 33.87
CA ALA A 534 -34.06 -4.69 34.62
C ALA A 534 -34.13 -4.32 36.11
N MET A 535 -34.35 -3.05 36.42
CA MET A 535 -34.94 -2.64 37.69
C MET A 535 -36.15 -1.75 37.42
N PRO A 536 -37.31 -2.03 38.05
CA PRO A 536 -38.59 -1.43 37.71
C PRO A 536 -38.65 0.09 37.95
#